data_AF-A0A943XHY2-F1
#
_entry.id   AF-A0A943XHY2-F1
#
_cell.length_a   1.000
_cell.length_b   1.000
_cell.length_c   1.000
_cell.angle_alpha   90.00
_cell.angle_beta   90.00
_cell.angle_gamma   90.00
#
_symmetry.space_group_name_H-M   'P 1'
#
loop_
_entity.id
_entity.type
_entity.pdbx_description
1 polymer ?
#
loop_
_entity_poly.entity_id
_entity_poly.type
_entity_poly.pdbx_seq_one_letter_code
_entity_poly.pdbx_strand_id
1 'polypeptide(L)'
;MKIYISGAITGTRDYMKRFKEAEEKLIAQGYDVINPAEINSHLPVNTTWDDYMKMSLVMLSMCDAIFMLKKWRESKGACIEYGYALGKGLNVEFE
;
A
#
# COMPACT_ATOMS: atom_id res chain seq x y z
N MET A 1 9.06 12.25 -5.63
CA MET A 1 8.29 11.12 -6.18
C MET A 1 7.50 10.53 -5.04
N LYS A 2 6.19 10.38 -5.21
CA LYS A 2 5.28 9.87 -4.19
C LYS A 2 5.03 8.38 -4.38
N ILE A 3 5.29 7.59 -3.35
CA ILE A 3 5.24 6.13 -3.42
C ILE A 3 4.15 5.60 -2.47
N TYR A 4 3.26 4.77 -3.00
CA TYR A 4 2.29 4.02 -2.21
C TYR A 4 2.85 2.65 -1.82
N ILE A 5 2.82 2.27 -0.55
CA ILE A 5 3.25 0.93 -0.11
C ILE A 5 2.08 -0.05 -0.21
N SER A 6 2.28 -1.20 -0.84
CA SER A 6 1.26 -2.24 -1.01
C SER A 6 1.75 -3.60 -0.50
N GLY A 7 0.90 -4.32 0.24
CA GLY A 7 1.25 -5.61 0.83
C GLY A 7 0.11 -6.32 1.54
N ALA A 8 0.38 -7.51 2.07
CA ALA A 8 -0.61 -8.27 2.85
C ALA A 8 -0.89 -7.60 4.21
N ILE A 9 -2.17 -7.33 4.47
CA ILE A 9 -2.70 -6.84 5.77
C ILE A 9 -3.58 -7.93 6.38
N THR A 10 -4.70 -8.27 5.72
CA THR A 10 -5.64 -9.30 6.18
C THR A 10 -4.95 -10.64 6.39
N GLY A 11 -5.15 -11.25 7.56
CA GLY A 11 -4.57 -12.55 7.91
C GLY A 11 -3.13 -12.51 8.41
N THR A 12 -2.53 -11.32 8.56
CA THR A 12 -1.16 -11.16 9.08
C THR A 12 -1.16 -10.35 10.38
N ARG A 13 -0.24 -10.64 11.29
CA ARG A 13 -0.11 -9.92 12.57
C ARG A 13 0.97 -8.85 12.57
N ASP A 14 1.89 -8.93 11.61
CA ASP A 14 3.10 -8.12 11.54
C ASP A 14 3.00 -6.98 10.52
N TYR A 15 1.84 -6.78 9.88
CA TYR A 15 1.70 -5.83 8.78
C TYR A 15 2.10 -4.40 9.19
N MET A 16 1.66 -3.91 10.35
CA MET A 16 2.04 -2.56 10.81
C MET A 16 3.55 -2.38 10.86
N LYS A 17 4.28 -3.40 11.34
CA LYS A 17 5.74 -3.38 11.42
C LYS A 17 6.35 -3.38 10.01
N ARG A 18 5.94 -4.31 9.13
CA ARG A 18 6.49 -4.40 7.76
C ARG A 18 6.26 -3.13 6.95
N PHE A 19 5.06 -2.55 7.03
CA PHE A 19 4.74 -1.30 6.34
C PHE A 19 5.55 -0.12 6.88
N LYS A 20 5.72 -0.02 8.21
CA LYS A 20 6.54 1.02 8.82
C LYS A 20 8.03 0.90 8.45
N GLU A 21 8.59 -0.31 8.44
CA GLU A 21 9.98 -0.55 8.02
C GLU A 21 10.21 -0.13 6.56
N ALA A 22 9.24 -0.43 5.67
CA ALA A 22 9.30 0.00 4.28
C ALA A 22 9.16 1.53 4.14
N GLU A 23 8.28 2.15 4.91
CA GLU A 23 8.10 3.60 4.95
C GLU A 23 9.39 4.31 5.39
N GLU A 24 9.99 3.90 6.50
CA GLU A 24 11.26 4.44 6.98
C GLU A 24 12.39 4.29 5.95
N LYS A 25 12.47 3.12 5.29
CA LYS A 25 13.46 2.86 4.23
C LYS A 25 13.27 3.76 3.00
N LEU A 26 12.04 4.01 2.58
CA LEU A 26 11.73 4.83 1.39
C LEU A 26 11.88 6.33 1.71
N ILE A 27 11.49 6.78 2.90
CA ILE A 27 11.75 8.15 3.37
C ILE A 27 13.25 8.42 3.43
N ALA A 28 14.05 7.47 3.94
CA ALA A 28 15.51 7.61 3.97
C ALA A 28 16.15 7.72 2.57
N GLN A 29 15.45 7.29 1.51
CA GLN A 29 15.87 7.46 0.12
C GLN A 29 15.40 8.79 -0.50
N GLY A 30 14.64 9.60 0.25
CA GLY A 30 14.15 10.91 -0.20
C GLY A 30 12.79 10.89 -0.89
N TYR A 31 11.99 9.83 -0.71
CA TYR A 31 10.64 9.74 -1.27
C TYR A 31 9.56 10.26 -0.33
N ASP A 32 8.49 10.79 -0.91
CA ASP A 32 7.24 11.06 -0.19
C ASP A 32 6.44 9.76 -0.13
N VAL A 33 6.12 9.26 1.06
CA VAL A 33 5.54 7.92 1.21
C VAL A 33 4.09 7.98 1.67
N ILE A 34 3.24 7.16 1.05
CA ILE A 34 1.88 6.88 1.49
C ILE A 34 1.84 5.46 2.04
N ASN A 35 1.73 5.36 3.36
CA ASN A 35 1.56 4.10 4.07
C ASN A 35 0.07 3.84 4.37
N PRO A 36 -0.62 3.00 3.59
CA PRO A 36 -2.05 2.75 3.81
C PRO A 36 -2.31 1.99 5.11
N ALA A 37 -1.37 1.20 5.63
CA ALA A 37 -1.58 0.47 6.87
C ALA A 37 -1.77 1.41 8.06
N GLU A 38 -0.95 2.47 8.12
CA GLU A 38 -1.07 3.51 9.15
C GLU A 38 -2.33 4.36 8.95
N ILE A 39 -2.53 4.90 7.74
CA ILE A 39 -3.66 5.79 7.44
C ILE A 39 -5.00 5.10 7.69
N ASN A 40 -5.14 3.85 7.21
CA ASN A 40 -6.37 3.10 7.32
C ASN A 40 -6.60 2.57 8.75
N SER A 41 -5.59 2.57 9.64
CA SER A 41 -5.76 2.19 11.05
C SER A 41 -6.69 3.13 11.82
N HIS A 42 -6.88 4.35 11.31
CA HIS A 42 -7.75 5.37 11.89
C HIS A 42 -9.19 5.33 11.34
N LEU A 43 -9.50 4.42 10.41
CA LEU A 43 -10.85 4.28 9.87
C LEU A 43 -11.81 3.67 10.92
N PRO A 44 -13.12 3.97 10.83
CA PRO A 44 -14.11 3.43 11.76
C PRO A 44 -14.07 1.90 11.86
N VAL A 45 -14.39 1.36 13.03
CA VAL A 45 -14.35 -0.09 13.31
C VAL A 45 -15.25 -0.91 12.37
N ASN A 46 -16.33 -0.31 11.85
CA ASN A 46 -17.26 -0.94 10.92
C ASN A 46 -16.87 -0.76 9.43
N THR A 47 -15.66 -0.29 9.14
CA THR A 47 -15.17 -0.14 7.76
C THR A 47 -15.07 -1.50 7.09
N THR A 48 -15.74 -1.66 5.95
CA THR A 48 -15.73 -2.92 5.21
C THR A 48 -14.45 -3.08 4.39
N TRP A 49 -14.15 -4.31 3.98
CA TRP A 49 -13.01 -4.56 3.08
C TRP A 49 -13.12 -3.76 1.77
N ASP A 50 -14.34 -3.62 1.22
CA ASP A 50 -14.57 -2.81 0.01
C ASP A 50 -14.31 -1.32 0.24
N ASP A 51 -14.65 -0.79 1.42
CA ASP A 51 -14.36 0.62 1.76
C ASP A 51 -12.87 0.87 1.93
N TYR A 52 -12.15 -0.07 2.56
CA TYR A 52 -10.67 -0.03 2.58
C TYR A 52 -10.08 -0.01 1.17
N MET A 53 -10.57 -0.87 0.28
CA MET A 53 -10.09 -0.91 -1.11
C MET A 53 -10.37 0.39 -1.87
N LYS A 54 -11.56 1.00 -1.70
CA LYS A 54 -11.86 2.31 -2.32
C LYS A 54 -10.86 3.37 -1.86
N MET A 55 -10.61 3.46 -0.56
CA MET A 55 -9.65 4.41 0.01
C MET A 55 -8.23 4.14 -0.48
N SER A 56 -7.80 2.88 -0.49
CA SER A 56 -6.51 2.46 -1.05
C SER A 56 -6.32 2.90 -2.49
N LEU A 57 -7.32 2.68 -3.35
CA LEU A 57 -7.22 3.07 -4.75
C LEU A 57 -7.22 4.58 -4.97
N VAL A 58 -7.94 5.35 -4.14
CA VAL A 58 -7.86 6.83 -4.16
C VAL A 58 -6.46 7.28 -3.77
N MET A 59 -5.90 6.76 -2.68
CA MET A 59 -4.54 7.09 -2.24
C MET A 59 -3.49 6.72 -3.29
N LEU A 60 -3.58 5.51 -3.86
CA LEU A 60 -2.71 5.04 -4.93
C LEU A 60 -2.82 5.92 -6.18
N SER A 61 -4.01 6.42 -6.52
CA SER A 61 -4.22 7.31 -7.68
C SER A 61 -3.50 8.65 -7.59
N MET A 62 -3.09 9.05 -6.38
CA MET A 62 -2.39 10.30 -6.11
C MET A 62 -0.86 10.14 -6.06
N CYS A 63 -0.35 8.94 -6.37
CA CYS A 63 1.05 8.55 -6.29
C CYS A 63 1.66 8.39 -7.68
N ASP A 64 2.99 8.51 -7.74
CA ASP A 64 3.77 8.31 -8.97
C ASP A 64 4.20 6.84 -9.13
N ALA A 65 4.33 6.12 -8.01
CA ALA A 65 4.76 4.73 -7.96
C ALA A 65 4.05 3.92 -6.87
N ILE A 66 4.12 2.60 -7.02
CA ILE A 66 3.72 1.61 -6.00
C ILE A 66 4.93 0.75 -5.62
N PHE A 67 5.12 0.54 -4.32
CA PHE A 67 6.16 -0.32 -3.77
C PHE A 67 5.52 -1.57 -3.17
N MET A 68 5.79 -2.72 -3.78
CA MET A 68 5.18 -4.00 -3.44
C MET A 68 6.03 -4.76 -2.40
N LEU A 69 5.48 -4.99 -1.22
CA LEU A 69 6.13 -5.76 -0.16
C LEU A 69 6.24 -7.25 -0.52
N LYS A 70 7.13 -7.97 0.17
CA LYS A 70 7.26 -9.43 0.04
C LYS A 70 5.91 -10.13 0.18
N LYS A 71 5.73 -11.18 -0.63
CA LYS A 71 4.51 -12.00 -0.70
C LYS A 71 3.24 -11.23 -1.07
N TRP A 72 3.34 -10.06 -1.70
CA TRP A 72 2.17 -9.30 -2.17
C TRP A 72 1.20 -10.14 -3.02
N ARG A 73 1.71 -11.11 -3.80
CA ARG A 73 0.90 -11.99 -4.65
C ARG A 73 -0.11 -12.85 -3.89
N GLU A 74 0.11 -13.06 -2.59
CA GLU A 74 -0.79 -13.80 -1.70
C GLU A 74 -1.92 -12.90 -1.15
N SER A 75 -1.81 -11.57 -1.32
CA SER A 75 -2.80 -10.60 -0.86
C SER A 75 -3.75 -10.20 -1.99
N LYS A 76 -5.04 -10.51 -1.83
CA LYS A 76 -6.09 -10.08 -2.77
C LYS A 76 -6.06 -8.55 -2.98
N GLY A 77 -5.91 -7.78 -1.90
CA GLY A 77 -5.86 -6.31 -1.97
C GLY A 77 -4.64 -5.81 -2.75
N ALA A 78 -3.46 -6.34 -2.45
CA ALA A 78 -2.22 -5.93 -3.12
C ALA A 78 -2.22 -6.31 -4.61
N CYS A 79 -2.81 -7.44 -4.98
CA CYS A 79 -3.00 -7.81 -6.39
C CYS A 79 -3.92 -6.83 -7.14
N ILE A 80 -4.97 -6.32 -6.49
CA ILE A 80 -5.86 -5.31 -7.07
C ILE A 80 -5.11 -3.99 -7.26
N GLU A 81 -4.38 -3.55 -6.24
CA GLU A 81 -3.55 -2.32 -6.27
C GLU A 81 -2.47 -2.41 -7.37
N TYR A 82 -1.81 -3.56 -7.51
CA TYR A 82 -0.86 -3.82 -8.60
C TYR A 82 -1.52 -3.70 -9.98
N GLY A 83 -2.68 -4.34 -10.17
CA GLY A 83 -3.43 -4.23 -11.43
C GLY A 83 -3.84 -2.79 -11.75
N TYR A 84 -4.27 -2.03 -10.74
CA TYR A 84 -4.57 -0.61 -10.87
C TYR A 84 -3.34 0.19 -11.30
N ALA A 85 -2.20 -0.02 -10.65
CA ALA A 85 -0.94 0.67 -10.96
C ALA A 85 -0.51 0.41 -12.41
N LEU A 86 -0.58 -0.84 -12.87
CA LEU A 86 -0.30 -1.19 -14.27
C LEU A 86 -1.25 -0.48 -15.24
N GLY A 87 -2.56 -0.49 -14.95
CA GLY A 87 -3.56 0.17 -15.79
C GLY A 87 -3.40 1.70 -15.86
N LYS A 88 -2.77 2.30 -14.84
CA LYS A 88 -2.45 3.73 -14.78
C LYS A 88 -1.06 4.07 -15.33
N GLY A 89 -0.21 3.08 -15.60
CA GLY A 89 1.17 3.31 -16.02
C GLY A 89 2.07 3.86 -14.90
N LEU A 90 1.76 3.55 -13.63
CA LEU A 90 2.61 3.92 -12.50
C LEU A 90 3.90 3.08 -12.50
N ASN A 91 4.96 3.65 -11.94
CA ASN A 91 6.18 2.87 -11.69
C ASN A 91 5.89 1.80 -10.62
N VAL A 92 6.36 0.57 -10.85
CA VAL A 92 6.20 -0.52 -9.90
C VAL A 92 7.56 -0.99 -9.40
N GLU A 93 7.75 -0.90 -8.09
CA GLU A 93 8.95 -1.33 -7.39
C GLU A 93 8.62 -2.48 -6.43
N PHE A 94 9.63 -3.26 -6.05
CA PHE A 94 9.48 -4.44 -5.21
C PHE A 94 10.52 -4.47 -4.09
N GLU A 95 10.14 -5.03 -2.94
CA GLU A 95 11.02 -5.27 -1.79
C GLU A 95 12.06 -6.39 -2.00
#